data_AF-A0A925BHH1-F1
#
_entry.id   AF-A0A925BHH1-F1
#
_cell.length_a   1.000
_cell.length_b   1.000
_cell.length_c   1.000
_cell.angle_alpha   90.00
_cell.angle_beta   90.00
_cell.angle_gamma   90.00
#
_symmetry.space_group_name_H-M   'P 1'
#
loop_
_entity.id
_entity.type
_entity.pdbx_description
1 polymer ?
#
loop_
_entity_poly.entity_id
_entity_poly.type
_entity_poly.pdbx_seq_one_letter_code
_entity_poly.pdbx_strand_id
1 'polypeptide(L)'
;PIVARTAMTPISTIVQGMESVDLATGQPDKTTYELSDYCALSRAVPIGEAMMALVITDALLEKLGGDSVGEMLPRFASLRTAKLEDLPMDNVEWRFGYP
;
A
#
# COMPACT_ATOMS: atom_id res chain seq x y z
N PRO A 1 9.34 -14.47 1.76
CA PRO A 1 8.48 -13.58 0.94
C PRO A 1 7.81 -12.58 1.87
N ILE A 2 7.73 -11.33 1.44
CA ILE A 2 7.02 -10.29 2.18
C ILE A 2 5.59 -10.29 1.63
N VAL A 3 4.61 -10.46 2.53
CA VAL A 3 3.19 -10.44 2.17
C VAL A 3 2.57 -9.23 2.85
N ALA A 4 2.19 -8.24 2.04
CA ALA A 4 1.46 -7.06 2.49
C ALA A 4 0.02 -7.12 2.00
N ARG A 5 -0.94 -6.78 2.85
CA ARG A 5 -2.35 -6.63 2.50
C ARG A 5 -2.76 -5.19 2.74
N THR A 6 -3.40 -4.58 1.75
CA THR A 6 -3.85 -3.19 1.82
C THR A 6 -5.35 -3.12 1.58
N ALA A 7 -6.00 -2.15 2.24
CA ALA A 7 -7.39 -1.82 2.01
C ALA A 7 -7.45 -0.44 1.38
N MET A 8 -8.17 -0.31 0.27
CA MET A 8 -8.44 0.96 -0.40
C MET A 8 -9.94 1.21 -0.31
N THR A 9 -10.33 2.34 0.29
CA THR A 9 -11.71 2.78 0.25
C THR A 9 -12.07 3.20 -1.18
N PRO A 10 -13.34 3.09 -1.60
CA PRO A 10 -13.79 3.69 -2.85
C PRO A 10 -13.46 5.19 -2.84
N ILE A 11 -12.73 5.66 -3.87
CA ILE A 11 -12.30 7.07 -3.96
C ILE A 11 -13.28 7.93 -4.77
N SER A 12 -14.10 7.30 -5.60
CA SER A 12 -14.92 8.00 -6.57
C SER A 12 -16.18 8.55 -5.93
N THR A 13 -16.48 9.82 -6.21
CA THR A 13 -17.76 10.45 -5.90
C THR A 13 -18.88 9.75 -6.66
N ILE A 14 -20.02 9.53 -6.00
CA ILE A 14 -21.18 8.90 -6.63
C ILE A 14 -22.05 9.94 -7.33
N VAL A 15 -22.66 9.56 -8.45
CA VAL A 15 -23.55 10.44 -9.24
C VAL A 15 -24.74 10.91 -8.41
N GLN A 16 -25.28 10.03 -7.56
CA GLN A 16 -26.26 10.40 -6.56
C GLN A 16 -25.53 11.02 -5.37
N GLY A 17 -25.29 12.33 -5.41
CA GLY A 17 -24.53 13.05 -4.39
C GLY A 17 -24.98 12.75 -2.95
N MET A 18 -24.01 12.64 -2.05
CA MET A 18 -24.24 12.45 -0.63
C MET A 18 -24.58 13.79 0.04
N GLU A 19 -25.20 13.72 1.21
CA GLU A 19 -25.46 14.92 2.02
C GLU A 19 -24.16 15.52 2.53
N SER A 20 -24.01 16.82 2.33
CA SER A 20 -22.85 17.62 2.70
C SER A 20 -23.32 19.03 3.11
N VAL A 21 -22.38 19.96 3.29
CA VAL A 21 -22.63 21.36 3.64
C VAL A 21 -21.75 22.25 2.77
N ASP A 22 -22.33 23.31 2.22
CA ASP A 22 -21.57 24.38 1.58
C ASP A 22 -20.80 25.17 2.64
N LEU A 23 -19.48 25.17 2.56
CA LEU A 23 -18.60 25.83 3.54
C LEU A 23 -18.68 27.36 3.50
N ALA A 24 -19.14 27.98 2.41
CA ALA A 24 -19.30 29.42 2.30
C ALA A 24 -20.60 29.93 2.94
N THR A 25 -21.69 29.17 2.80
CA THR A 25 -23.03 29.57 3.28
C THR A 25 -23.47 28.85 4.56
N GLY A 26 -22.84 27.73 4.89
CA GLY A 26 -23.21 26.85 6.01
C GLY A 26 -24.54 26.11 5.79
N GLN A 27 -25.10 26.15 4.59
CA GLN A 27 -26.38 25.50 4.28
C GLN A 27 -26.18 24.06 3.78
N PRO A 28 -27.17 23.16 3.97
CA PRO A 28 -27.12 21.82 3.42
C PRO A 28 -26.98 21.83 1.89
N ASP A 29 -26.04 21.04 1.38
CA ASP A 29 -25.83 20.87 -0.07
C ASP A 29 -25.41 19.42 -0.38
N LYS A 30 -25.28 19.07 -1.66
CA LYS A 30 -24.85 17.73 -2.11
C LYS A 30 -23.38 17.72 -2.52
N THR A 31 -22.72 16.57 -2.37
CA THR A 31 -21.35 16.39 -2.88
C THR A 31 -21.30 16.53 -4.40
N THR A 32 -20.32 17.26 -4.91
CA THR A 32 -20.04 17.38 -6.35
C THR A 32 -19.46 16.08 -6.90
N TYR A 33 -19.84 15.75 -8.15
CA TYR A 33 -19.30 14.59 -8.86
C TYR A 33 -18.02 14.98 -9.61
N GLU A 34 -16.90 14.37 -9.23
CA GLU A 34 -15.56 14.72 -9.71
C GLU A 34 -14.88 13.57 -10.47
N LEU A 35 -15.05 12.32 -10.00
CA LEU A 35 -14.36 11.16 -10.54
C LEU A 35 -15.34 10.04 -10.92
N SER A 36 -15.21 9.52 -12.14
CA SER A 36 -16.13 8.53 -12.73
C SER A 36 -15.67 7.09 -12.65
N ASP A 37 -14.50 6.82 -12.09
CA ASP A 37 -13.95 5.46 -12.04
C ASP A 37 -14.76 4.57 -11.10
N TYR A 38 -15.35 3.48 -11.60
CA TYR A 38 -16.12 2.58 -10.74
C TYR A 38 -15.23 1.85 -9.72
N CYS A 39 -14.01 1.47 -10.12
CA CYS A 39 -13.03 0.82 -9.25
C CYS A 39 -11.61 1.26 -9.64
N ALA A 40 -10.91 1.89 -8.70
CA ALA A 40 -9.51 2.32 -8.88
C ALA A 40 -8.49 1.32 -8.29
N LEU A 41 -8.95 0.17 -7.77
CA LEU A 41 -8.11 -0.77 -7.01
C LEU A 41 -6.97 -1.36 -7.84
N SER A 42 -7.21 -1.69 -9.11
CA SER A 42 -6.18 -2.22 -10.01
C SER A 42 -5.02 -1.24 -10.22
N ARG A 43 -5.30 0.07 -10.22
CA ARG A 43 -4.29 1.13 -10.30
C ARG A 43 -3.55 1.35 -8.97
N ALA A 44 -4.15 0.98 -7.84
CA ALA A 44 -3.51 1.09 -6.53
C ALA A 44 -2.45 0.01 -6.29
N VAL A 45 -2.53 -1.14 -6.98
CA VAL A 45 -1.55 -2.24 -6.85
C VAL A 45 -0.11 -1.79 -7.13
N PRO A 46 0.23 -1.25 -8.33
CA PRO A 46 1.61 -0.81 -8.61
C PRO A 46 2.07 0.32 -7.68
N ILE A 47 1.14 1.15 -7.19
CA ILE A 47 1.46 2.19 -6.19
C ILE A 47 1.89 1.54 -4.87
N GLY A 48 1.12 0.57 -4.38
CA GLY A 48 1.45 -0.17 -3.16
C GLY A 48 2.78 -0.91 -3.27
N GLU A 49 3.05 -1.55 -4.41
CA GLU A 49 4.32 -2.23 -4.69
C GLU A 49 5.50 -1.25 -4.70
N ALA A 50 5.35 -0.09 -5.35
CA ALA A 50 6.38 0.94 -5.39
C ALA A 50 6.68 1.50 -4.00
N MET A 51 5.64 1.81 -3.21
CA MET A 51 5.81 2.31 -1.84
C MET A 51 6.49 1.27 -0.94
N MET A 52 6.12 -0.01 -1.08
CA MET A 52 6.77 -1.10 -0.35
C MET A 52 8.25 -1.24 -0.75
N ALA A 53 8.56 -1.15 -2.05
CA ALA A 53 9.94 -1.21 -2.53
C ALA A 53 10.80 -0.08 -1.94
N LEU A 54 10.28 1.16 -1.90
CA LEU A 54 10.99 2.30 -1.30
C LEU A 54 11.34 2.05 0.17
N VAL A 55 10.36 1.61 0.98
CA VAL A 55 10.57 1.36 2.41
C VAL A 55 11.55 0.21 2.65
N ILE A 56 11.46 -0.87 1.87
CA ILE A 56 12.40 -1.99 1.97
C ILE A 56 13.81 -1.56 1.56
N THR A 57 13.94 -0.76 0.49
CA THR A 57 15.23 -0.23 0.06
C THR A 57 15.86 0.66 1.11
N ASP A 58 15.09 1.54 1.75
CA ASP A 58 15.58 2.41 2.82
C ASP A 58 16.12 1.59 4.01
N ALA A 59 15.34 0.61 4.48
CA ALA A 59 15.77 -0.30 5.54
C ALA A 59 16.99 -1.14 5.14
N LEU A 60 17.13 -1.49 3.85
CA LEU A 60 18.29 -2.21 3.35
C LEU A 60 19.54 -1.33 3.31
N LEU A 61 19.41 -0.06 2.93
CA LEU A 61 20.48 0.93 2.95
C LEU A 61 20.98 1.16 4.39
N GLU A 62 20.07 1.32 5.36
CA GLU A 62 20.42 1.47 6.77
C GLU A 62 21.18 0.24 7.30
N LYS A 63 20.74 -0.97 6.91
CA LYS A 63 21.37 -2.23 7.32
C LYS A 63 22.75 -2.45 6.72
N LEU A 64 22.92 -2.18 5.43
CA LEU A 64 24.15 -2.48 4.70
C LEU A 64 25.17 -1.34 4.74
N GLY A 65 24.70 -0.10 4.82
CA GLY A 65 25.48 1.11 4.59
C GLY A 65 26.13 1.14 3.20
N GLY A 66 27.08 2.06 3.03
CA GLY A 66 27.89 2.21 1.82
C GLY A 66 27.35 3.22 0.82
N ASP A 67 28.24 3.73 -0.02
CA ASP A 67 27.98 4.86 -0.92
C ASP A 67 27.80 4.42 -2.38
N SER A 68 27.94 3.12 -2.66
CA SER A 68 27.77 2.57 -4.01
C SER A 68 27.20 1.15 -4.00
N VAL A 69 26.49 0.80 -5.08
CA VAL A 69 25.96 -0.57 -5.26
C VAL A 69 27.08 -1.61 -5.24
N GLY A 70 28.27 -1.28 -5.76
CA GLY A 70 29.43 -2.18 -5.74
C GLY A 70 29.92 -2.52 -4.33
N GLU A 71 29.82 -1.58 -3.40
CA GLU A 71 30.13 -1.79 -1.97
C GLU A 71 29.04 -2.61 -1.27
N MET A 72 27.77 -2.34 -1.60
CA MET A 72 26.62 -2.99 -0.99
C MET A 72 26.47 -4.46 -1.39
N LEU A 73 26.74 -4.81 -2.65
CA LEU A 73 26.54 -6.17 -3.19
C LEU A 73 27.22 -7.29 -2.38
N PRO A 74 28.52 -7.23 -2.02
CA PRO A 74 29.15 -8.27 -1.22
C PRO A 74 28.55 -8.36 0.19
N ARG A 75 28.14 -7.23 0.80
CA ARG A 75 27.47 -7.22 2.11
C ARG A 75 26.09 -7.85 2.02
N PHE A 76 25.33 -7.53 0.97
CA PHE A 76 24.04 -8.13 0.69
C PHE A 76 24.15 -9.65 0.52
N ALA A 77 25.15 -10.13 -0.22
CA ALA A 77 25.39 -11.56 -0.42
C ALA A 77 25.76 -12.32 0.87
N SER A 78 26.25 -11.63 1.89
CA SER A 78 26.55 -12.21 3.20
C SER A 78 25.31 -12.38 4.10
N LEU A 79 24.19 -11.74 3.75
CA LEU A 79 22.95 -11.85 4.52
C LEU A 79 22.37 -13.26 4.42
N ARG A 80 21.70 -13.69 5.50
CA ARG A 80 20.92 -14.93 5.48
C ARG A 80 19.83 -14.83 4.43
N THR A 81 19.83 -15.75 3.47
CA THR A 81 18.74 -15.94 2.53
C THR A 81 17.54 -16.58 3.24
N ALA A 82 16.38 -15.93 3.16
CA ALA A 82 15.14 -16.54 3.62
C ALA A 82 14.80 -17.75 2.74
N LYS A 83 14.51 -18.88 3.37
CA LYS A 83 14.03 -20.08 2.70
C LYS A 83 12.53 -20.22 2.85
N LEU A 84 11.91 -21.04 2.01
CA LEU A 84 10.47 -21.32 2.12
C LEU A 84 10.10 -21.94 3.49
N GLU A 85 11.00 -22.77 4.05
CA GLU A 85 10.87 -23.36 5.38
C GLU A 85 10.86 -22.34 6.53
N ASP A 86 11.37 -21.12 6.31
CA ASP A 86 11.35 -20.05 7.30
C ASP A 86 9.97 -19.36 7.41
N LEU A 87 9.03 -19.70 6.55
CA LEU A 87 7.69 -19.12 6.53
C LEU A 87 6.70 -20.06 7.24
N PRO A 88 6.09 -19.63 8.36
CA PRO A 88 4.94 -20.33 8.89
C PRO A 88 3.77 -20.19 7.92
N MET A 89 3.52 -21.23 7.12
CA MET A 89 2.30 -21.36 6.33
C MET A 89 1.35 -22.29 7.08
N ASP A 90 0.42 -21.72 7.83
CA ASP A 90 -0.60 -22.46 8.59
C ASP A 90 -1.83 -22.83 7.75
N ASN A 91 -1.89 -22.34 6.50
CA ASN A 91 -3.02 -22.47 5.58
C ASN A 91 -4.36 -22.02 6.19
N VAL A 92 -4.30 -21.09 7.16
CA VAL A 92 -5.48 -20.51 7.79
C VAL A 92 -5.94 -19.32 6.97
N GLU A 93 -7.24 -19.27 6.69
CA GLU A 93 -7.85 -18.11 6.05
C GLU A 93 -7.75 -16.90 6.99
N TRP A 94 -6.90 -15.96 6.62
CA TRP A 94 -6.74 -14.75 7.39
C TRP A 94 -7.91 -13.79 7.16
N ARG A 95 -8.59 -13.42 8.25
CA ARG A 95 -9.69 -12.45 8.27
C ARG A 95 -9.27 -11.22 9.06
N PHE A 96 -9.58 -10.03 8.57
CA PHE A 96 -9.30 -8.76 9.24
C PHE A 96 -10.07 -8.56 10.57
N GLY A 97 -10.83 -9.55 11.05
CA GLY A 97 -11.67 -9.43 12.24
C GLY A 97 -12.90 -8.54 12.05
N TYR A 98 -13.24 -8.19 10.81
CA TYR A 98 -14.55 -7.58 10.50
C TYR A 98 -15.65 -8.64 10.62
N PRO A 99 -16.81 -8.30 11.22
CA PRO A 99 -17.97 -9.19 11.31
C PRO A 99 -18.50 -9.62 9.93
#